data_AF-A0A1G3ABY3-F1
#
_entry.id   AF-A0A1G3ABY3-F1
#
_cell.length_a   1.000
_cell.length_b   1.000
_cell.length_c   1.000
_cell.angle_alpha   90.00
_cell.angle_beta   90.00
_cell.angle_gamma   90.00
#
_symmetry.space_group_name_H-M   'P 1'
#
loop_
_entity.id
_entity.type
_entity.pdbx_description
1 polymer ?
#
loop_
_entity_poly.entity_id
_entity_poly.type
_entity_poly.pdbx_seq_one_letter_code
_entity_poly.pdbx_strand_id
1 'polypeptide(L)'
;MPSSFAHVASIDAIRSIRAALLRFAEDALEALGALDLEIGRGVDHIQHDQMAYWPQQVRQAWDEIAEARVVLHQRRAISVAGHRPACDEEKKALAAAQRRLQTAQDKVETVRNWCRKLNQEVEEYQGRIGHFRQLIETELPRAIGTLDHMLSALDAYTAVGTPRHDTTPRRSVARSEGQPEQDAEPPSQRHPESDAETAGGAVPTDPANGPPSDNQP
;
A
#
# COMPACT_ATOMS: atom_id res chain seq x y z
N MET A 1 39.75 -27.37 8.57
CA MET A 1 39.00 -27.07 9.81
C MET A 1 38.21 -25.76 9.63
N PRO A 2 36.92 -25.79 9.24
CA PRO A 2 36.11 -24.58 8.98
C PRO A 2 34.91 -24.40 9.94
N SER A 3 35.00 -24.82 11.21
CA SER A 3 33.80 -24.95 12.07
C SER A 3 33.41 -23.71 12.89
N SER A 4 34.26 -22.67 12.95
CA SER A 4 34.01 -21.48 13.80
C SER A 4 33.36 -20.31 13.04
N PHE A 5 33.79 -20.02 11.81
CA PHE A 5 33.26 -18.89 11.01
C PHE A 5 31.79 -19.09 10.60
N ALA A 6 31.36 -20.34 10.39
CA ALA A 6 29.97 -20.64 10.01
C ALA A 6 28.96 -20.33 11.13
N HIS A 7 29.33 -20.49 12.40
CA HIS A 7 28.44 -20.24 13.54
C HIS A 7 28.22 -18.74 13.80
N VAL A 8 29.26 -17.92 13.68
CA VAL A 8 29.17 -16.46 13.91
C VAL A 8 28.33 -15.78 12.83
N ALA A 9 28.53 -16.13 11.55
CA ALA A 9 27.73 -15.62 10.45
C ALA A 9 26.23 -15.95 10.58
N SER A 10 25.91 -17.12 11.14
CA SER A 10 24.52 -17.51 11.42
C SER A 10 23.89 -16.68 12.54
N ILE A 11 24.65 -16.30 13.57
CA ILE A 11 24.16 -15.46 14.68
C ILE A 11 23.87 -14.05 14.17
N ASP A 12 24.78 -13.47 13.40
CA ASP A 12 24.59 -12.15 12.80
C ASP A 12 23.40 -12.11 11.83
N ALA A 13 23.19 -13.18 11.07
CA ALA A 13 22.02 -13.34 10.20
C ALA A 13 20.70 -13.34 11.00
N ILE A 14 20.64 -14.06 12.13
CA ILE A 14 19.44 -14.07 12.99
C ILE A 14 19.19 -12.68 13.60
N ARG A 15 20.24 -11.99 14.06
CA ARG A 15 20.13 -10.60 14.57
C ARG A 15 19.63 -9.65 13.48
N SER A 16 20.13 -9.80 12.25
CA SER A 16 19.71 -8.99 11.10
C SER A 16 18.24 -9.22 10.73
N ILE A 17 17.80 -10.48 10.64
CA ILE A 17 16.39 -10.82 10.37
C ILE A 17 15.48 -10.25 11.45
N ARG A 18 15.84 -10.41 12.72
CA ARG A 18 15.09 -9.83 13.84
C ARG A 18 14.92 -8.32 13.71
N ALA A 19 16.02 -7.59 13.43
CA ALA A 19 15.97 -6.15 13.24
C ALA A 19 15.13 -5.76 12.02
N ALA A 20 15.22 -6.51 10.92
CA ALA A 20 14.41 -6.31 9.73
C ALA A 20 12.92 -6.54 9.99
N LEU A 21 12.56 -7.56 10.77
CA LEU A 21 11.16 -7.83 11.16
C LEU A 21 10.59 -6.73 12.05
N LEU A 22 11.35 -6.24 13.04
CA LEU A 22 10.90 -5.13 13.89
C LEU A 22 10.59 -3.88 13.06
N ARG A 23 11.53 -3.48 12.20
CA ARG A 23 11.35 -2.33 11.32
C ARG A 23 10.20 -2.53 10.34
N PHE A 24 10.06 -3.72 9.76
CA PHE A 24 8.93 -4.04 8.90
C PHE A 24 7.59 -3.90 9.63
N ALA A 25 7.51 -4.33 10.90
CA ALA A 25 6.30 -4.19 11.71
C ALA A 25 5.91 -2.72 11.89
N GLU A 26 6.88 -1.88 12.24
CA GLU A 26 6.71 -0.44 12.44
C GLU A 26 6.25 0.22 11.13
N ASP A 27 7.00 0.01 10.05
CA ASP A 27 6.72 0.58 8.72
C ASP A 27 5.33 0.14 8.22
N ALA A 28 4.96 -1.14 8.40
CA ALA A 28 3.68 -1.67 7.94
C ALA A 28 2.50 -1.13 8.76
N LEU A 29 2.61 -1.04 10.09
CA LEU A 29 1.54 -0.49 10.94
C LEU A 29 1.36 1.01 10.71
N GLU A 30 2.44 1.75 10.48
CA GLU A 30 2.39 3.17 10.11
C GLU A 30 1.66 3.36 8.78
N ALA A 31 2.05 2.59 7.75
CA ALA A 31 1.40 2.65 6.44
C ALA A 31 -0.10 2.29 6.51
N LEU A 32 -0.46 1.25 7.27
CA LEU A 32 -1.85 0.86 7.50
C LEU A 32 -2.64 1.97 8.22
N GLY A 33 -2.06 2.58 9.25
CA GLY A 33 -2.69 3.68 9.97
C GLY A 33 -2.92 4.91 9.08
N ALA A 34 -1.98 5.22 8.20
CA ALA A 34 -2.13 6.31 7.23
C ALA A 34 -3.27 6.05 6.24
N LEU A 35 -3.36 4.83 5.70
CA LEU A 35 -4.44 4.42 4.81
C LEU A 35 -5.80 4.48 5.50
N ASP A 36 -5.90 3.97 6.73
CA ASP A 36 -7.15 3.97 7.49
C ASP A 36 -7.62 5.40 7.79
N LEU A 37 -6.69 6.33 8.05
CA LEU A 37 -7.03 7.74 8.24
C LEU A 37 -7.53 8.41 6.96
N GLU A 38 -6.91 8.12 5.81
CA GLU A 38 -7.34 8.68 4.52
C GLU A 38 -8.71 8.14 4.10
N ILE A 39 -8.93 6.82 4.25
CA ILE A 39 -10.22 6.18 4.02
C ILE A 39 -11.27 6.76 4.95
N GLY A 40 -10.98 6.84 6.25
CA GLY A 40 -11.88 7.41 7.25
C GLY A 40 -12.29 8.85 6.90
N ARG A 41 -11.33 9.70 6.50
CA ARG A 41 -11.62 11.07 6.06
C ARG A 41 -12.51 11.12 4.82
N GLY A 42 -12.25 10.25 3.84
CA GLY A 42 -13.08 10.15 2.64
C GLY A 42 -14.51 9.69 2.96
N VAL A 43 -14.65 8.71 3.84
CA VAL A 43 -15.93 8.22 4.35
C VAL A 43 -16.69 9.31 5.06
N ASP A 44 -16.06 10.00 6.01
CA ASP A 44 -16.70 11.09 6.76
C ASP A 44 -17.16 12.21 5.84
N HIS A 45 -16.34 12.57 4.86
CA HIS A 45 -16.71 13.61 3.90
C HIS A 45 -17.98 13.25 3.13
N ILE A 46 -18.09 12.02 2.62
CA ILE A 46 -19.27 11.60 1.85
C ILE A 46 -20.49 11.37 2.75
N GLN A 47 -20.30 10.72 3.91
CA GLN A 47 -21.40 10.28 4.77
C GLN A 47 -21.96 11.36 5.68
N HIS A 48 -21.12 12.31 6.09
CA HIS A 48 -21.52 13.39 6.98
C HIS A 48 -21.64 14.70 6.21
N ASP A 49 -20.56 15.19 5.60
CA ASP A 49 -20.55 16.51 4.99
C ASP A 49 -21.49 16.58 3.78
N GLN A 50 -21.29 15.69 2.80
CA GLN A 50 -22.04 15.73 1.55
C GLN A 50 -23.51 15.34 1.75
N MET A 51 -23.79 14.36 2.62
CA MET A 51 -25.16 13.94 2.96
C MET A 51 -25.97 15.06 3.62
N ALA A 52 -25.33 15.94 4.41
CA ALA A 52 -26.00 17.10 4.99
C ALA A 52 -26.08 18.29 4.02
N TYR A 53 -25.01 18.51 3.24
CA TYR A 53 -24.86 19.66 2.35
C TYR A 53 -25.90 19.70 1.22
N TRP A 54 -26.06 18.61 0.46
CA TRP A 54 -26.93 18.63 -0.72
C TRP A 54 -28.42 18.83 -0.41
N PRO A 55 -29.00 18.20 0.63
CA PRO A 55 -30.38 18.51 1.04
C PRO A 55 -30.56 19.97 1.48
N GLN A 56 -29.55 20.58 2.11
CA GLN A 56 -29.57 22.01 2.39
C GLN A 56 -29.54 22.84 1.10
N GLN A 57 -28.70 22.48 0.14
CA GLN A 57 -28.66 23.14 -1.17
C GLN A 57 -29.97 23.01 -1.95
N VAL A 58 -30.68 21.89 -1.83
CA VAL A 58 -32.02 21.72 -2.42
C VAL A 58 -33.01 22.71 -1.80
N ARG A 59 -33.00 22.87 -0.47
CA ARG A 59 -33.85 23.86 0.22
C ARG A 59 -33.54 25.28 -0.24
N GLN A 60 -32.26 25.64 -0.26
CA GLN A 60 -31.81 26.95 -0.73
C GLN A 60 -32.21 27.22 -2.19
N ALA A 61 -32.10 26.22 -3.07
CA ALA A 61 -32.51 26.36 -4.47
C ALA A 61 -34.02 26.56 -4.62
N TRP A 62 -34.84 25.95 -3.75
CA TRP A 62 -36.28 26.23 -3.72
C TRP A 62 -36.59 27.68 -3.33
N ASP A 63 -35.88 28.21 -2.32
CA ASP A 63 -36.02 29.60 -1.89
C ASP A 63 -35.61 30.57 -3.02
N GLU A 64 -34.51 30.29 -3.72
CA GLU A 64 -34.04 31.06 -4.89
C GLU A 64 -35.07 31.06 -6.03
N ILE A 65 -35.74 29.93 -6.28
CA ILE A 65 -36.84 29.85 -7.27
C ILE A 65 -38.03 30.70 -6.83
N ALA A 66 -38.41 30.63 -5.56
CA ALA A 66 -39.53 31.40 -5.01
C ALA A 66 -39.25 32.91 -5.14
N GLU A 67 -38.05 33.35 -4.77
CA GLU A 67 -37.62 34.74 -4.91
C GLU A 67 -37.58 35.19 -6.38
N ALA A 68 -36.97 34.40 -7.28
CA ALA A 68 -36.92 34.72 -8.70
C ALA A 68 -38.32 34.82 -9.33
N ARG A 69 -39.28 34.00 -8.90
CA ARG A 69 -40.68 34.09 -9.32
C ARG A 69 -41.34 35.39 -8.86
N VAL A 70 -41.09 35.81 -7.61
CA VAL A 70 -41.62 37.07 -7.07
C VAL A 70 -41.05 38.26 -7.85
N VAL A 71 -39.74 38.31 -8.06
CA VAL A 71 -39.07 39.38 -8.83
C VAL A 71 -39.63 39.46 -10.25
N LEU A 72 -39.75 38.32 -10.93
CA LEU A 72 -40.32 38.24 -12.27
C LEU A 72 -41.78 38.71 -12.31
N HIS A 73 -42.59 38.38 -11.29
CA HIS A 73 -43.97 38.85 -11.18
C HIS A 73 -44.03 40.37 -10.96
N GLN A 74 -43.23 40.90 -10.03
CA GLN A 74 -43.16 42.34 -9.75
C GLN A 74 -42.75 43.13 -10.99
N ARG A 75 -41.70 42.70 -11.70
CA ARG A 75 -41.23 43.32 -12.94
C ARG A 75 -42.27 43.30 -14.05
N ARG A 76 -43.03 42.20 -14.16
CA ARG A 76 -44.14 42.09 -15.12
C ARG A 76 -45.33 42.99 -14.78
N ALA A 77 -45.56 43.26 -13.49
CA ALA A 77 -46.65 44.11 -13.03
C ALA A 77 -46.36 45.61 -13.23
N ILE A 78 -45.10 46.02 -13.27
CA ILE A 78 -44.70 47.40 -13.58
C ILE A 78 -44.87 47.64 -15.09
N SER A 79 -45.97 48.29 -15.50
CA SER A 79 -46.14 48.82 -16.85
C SER A 79 -45.76 50.29 -16.90
N VAL A 80 -44.77 50.65 -17.72
CA VAL A 80 -44.39 52.07 -17.93
C VAL A 80 -44.98 52.53 -19.26
N ALA A 81 -45.87 53.52 -19.20
CA ALA A 81 -46.44 54.22 -20.37
C ALA A 81 -46.99 53.28 -21.48
N GLY A 82 -47.69 52.20 -21.10
CA GLY A 82 -48.28 51.24 -22.05
C GLY A 82 -47.29 50.26 -22.68
N HIS A 83 -45.99 50.36 -22.38
CA HIS A 83 -44.98 49.40 -22.82
C HIS A 83 -44.68 48.38 -21.70
N ARG A 84 -44.74 47.09 -22.05
CA ARG A 84 -44.41 45.99 -21.13
C ARG A 84 -42.88 45.78 -21.14
N PRO A 85 -42.19 45.83 -19.99
CA PRO A 85 -40.74 45.63 -19.95
C PRO A 85 -40.37 44.22 -20.41
N ALA A 86 -39.25 44.11 -21.14
CA ALA A 86 -38.68 42.83 -21.54
C ALA A 86 -38.04 42.14 -20.32
N CYS A 87 -38.79 41.26 -19.65
CA CYS A 87 -38.33 40.53 -18.46
C CYS A 87 -37.38 39.35 -18.80
N ASP A 88 -36.45 39.52 -19.74
CA ASP A 88 -35.63 38.43 -20.23
C ASP A 88 -34.50 38.05 -19.27
N GLU A 89 -33.99 39.01 -18.50
CA GLU A 89 -33.02 38.75 -17.42
C GLU A 89 -33.65 37.97 -16.27
N GLU A 90 -34.87 38.34 -15.83
CA GLU A 90 -35.56 37.65 -14.75
C GLU A 90 -35.99 36.23 -15.15
N LYS A 91 -36.38 36.03 -16.42
CA LYS A 91 -36.63 34.68 -16.95
C LYS A 91 -35.36 33.83 -16.95
N LYS A 92 -34.22 34.41 -17.34
CA LYS A 92 -32.92 33.71 -17.30
C LYS A 92 -32.51 33.37 -15.87
N ALA A 93 -32.71 34.29 -14.92
CA ALA A 93 -32.44 34.06 -13.50
C ALA A 93 -33.30 32.92 -12.93
N LEU A 94 -34.60 32.91 -13.24
CA LEU A 94 -35.49 31.82 -12.86
C LEU A 94 -35.07 30.47 -13.48
N ALA A 95 -34.70 30.45 -14.75
CA ALA A 95 -34.20 29.24 -15.40
C ALA A 95 -32.87 28.76 -14.79
N ALA A 96 -31.99 29.67 -14.38
CA ALA A 96 -30.75 29.33 -13.69
C ALA A 96 -31.01 28.71 -12.31
N ALA A 97 -31.93 29.28 -11.53
CA ALA A 97 -32.33 28.73 -10.24
C ALA A 97 -32.95 27.33 -10.37
N GLN A 98 -33.79 27.11 -11.40
CA GLN A 98 -34.33 25.78 -11.71
C GLN A 98 -33.25 24.76 -12.09
N ARG A 99 -32.25 25.14 -12.89
CA ARG A 99 -31.11 24.27 -13.21
C ARG A 99 -30.28 23.91 -11.97
N ARG A 100 -30.10 24.87 -11.06
CA ARG A 100 -29.42 24.63 -9.79
C ARG A 100 -30.19 23.63 -8.93
N LEU A 101 -31.51 23.76 -8.83
CA LEU A 101 -32.35 22.80 -8.12
C LEU A 101 -32.19 21.39 -8.69
N GLN A 102 -32.29 21.23 -10.01
CA GLN A 102 -32.10 19.94 -10.68
C GLN A 102 -30.73 19.34 -10.34
N THR A 103 -29.67 20.14 -10.49
CA THR A 103 -28.29 19.71 -10.17
C THR A 103 -28.18 19.27 -8.72
N ALA A 104 -28.77 20.01 -7.77
CA ALA A 104 -28.72 19.66 -6.36
C ALA A 104 -29.49 18.35 -6.07
N GLN A 105 -30.64 18.14 -6.71
CA GLN A 105 -31.41 16.89 -6.59
C GLN A 105 -30.62 15.69 -7.14
N ASP A 106 -30.05 15.81 -8.33
CA ASP A 106 -29.21 14.77 -8.94
C ASP A 106 -28.02 14.42 -8.04
N LYS A 107 -27.43 15.43 -7.39
CA LYS A 107 -26.32 15.24 -6.45
C LYS A 107 -26.75 14.53 -5.17
N VAL A 108 -27.95 14.79 -4.64
CA VAL A 108 -28.48 14.04 -3.49
C VAL A 108 -28.56 12.55 -3.82
N GLU A 109 -29.11 12.19 -4.98
CA GLU A 109 -29.22 10.80 -5.41
C GLU A 109 -27.85 10.17 -5.62
N THR A 110 -26.94 10.91 -6.26
CA THR A 110 -25.56 10.49 -6.48
C THR A 110 -24.85 10.21 -5.16
N VAL A 111 -24.93 11.11 -4.18
CA VAL A 111 -24.29 10.96 -2.87
C VAL A 111 -24.89 9.77 -2.10
N ARG A 112 -26.21 9.55 -2.17
CA ARG A 112 -26.84 8.36 -1.56
C ARG A 112 -26.33 7.06 -2.17
N ASN A 113 -26.12 7.04 -3.48
CA ASN A 113 -25.58 5.88 -4.17
C ASN A 113 -24.11 5.65 -3.81
N TRP A 114 -23.31 6.73 -3.75
CA TRP A 114 -21.92 6.66 -3.30
C TRP A 114 -21.78 6.23 -1.85
N CYS A 115 -22.64 6.69 -0.94
CA CYS A 115 -22.63 6.27 0.45
C CYS A 115 -22.79 4.74 0.59
N ARG A 116 -23.73 4.14 -0.17
CA ARG A 116 -23.92 2.69 -0.20
C ARG A 116 -22.71 1.95 -0.77
N LYS A 117 -22.20 2.39 -1.93
CA LYS A 117 -21.00 1.78 -2.55
C LYS A 117 -19.79 1.89 -1.63
N LEU A 118 -19.56 3.06 -1.06
CA LEU A 118 -18.41 3.32 -0.20
C LEU A 118 -18.43 2.44 1.05
N ASN A 119 -19.59 2.24 1.69
CA ASN A 119 -19.71 1.30 2.81
C ASN A 119 -19.30 -0.13 2.42
N GLN A 120 -19.79 -0.60 1.27
CA GLN A 120 -19.45 -1.94 0.78
C GLN A 120 -17.95 -2.08 0.52
N GLU A 121 -17.33 -1.11 -0.16
CA GLU A 121 -15.89 -1.13 -0.44
C GLU A 121 -15.05 -1.03 0.84
N VAL A 122 -15.49 -0.25 1.83
CA VAL A 122 -14.81 -0.13 3.14
C VAL A 122 -14.89 -1.43 3.91
N GLU A 123 -16.06 -2.09 3.94
CA GLU A 123 -16.21 -3.40 4.57
C GLU A 123 -15.32 -4.46 3.89
N GLU A 124 -15.25 -4.46 2.56
CA GLU A 124 -14.36 -5.36 1.81
C GLU A 124 -12.88 -5.08 2.12
N TYR A 125 -12.48 -3.80 2.13
CA TYR A 125 -11.14 -3.38 2.51
C TYR A 125 -10.79 -3.83 3.92
N GLN A 126 -11.68 -3.58 4.90
CA GLN A 126 -11.48 -3.98 6.30
C GLN A 126 -11.34 -5.50 6.42
N GLY A 127 -12.14 -6.27 5.69
CA GLY A 127 -12.03 -7.72 5.63
C GLY A 127 -10.68 -8.20 5.08
N ARG A 128 -10.20 -7.59 3.99
CA ARG A 128 -8.92 -7.94 3.36
C ARG A 128 -7.72 -7.55 4.21
N ILE A 129 -7.75 -6.36 4.80
CA ILE A 129 -6.62 -5.81 5.56
C ILE A 129 -6.56 -6.35 6.99
N GLY A 130 -7.70 -6.78 7.56
CA GLY A 130 -7.79 -7.27 8.92
C GLY A 130 -6.89 -8.48 9.19
N HIS A 131 -6.80 -9.43 8.25
CA HIS A 131 -5.90 -10.57 8.40
C HIS A 131 -4.42 -10.14 8.41
N PHE A 132 -4.04 -9.22 7.53
CA PHE A 132 -2.68 -8.70 7.46
C PHE A 132 -2.30 -7.93 8.73
N ARG A 133 -3.21 -7.10 9.23
CA ARG A 133 -3.06 -6.42 10.52
C ARG A 133 -2.85 -7.42 11.66
N GLN A 134 -3.67 -8.46 11.74
CA GLN A 134 -3.54 -9.52 12.74
C GLN A 134 -2.17 -10.22 12.66
N LEU A 135 -1.69 -10.52 11.46
CA LEU A 135 -0.36 -11.14 11.26
C LEU A 135 0.75 -10.24 11.83
N ILE A 136 0.70 -8.93 11.58
CA ILE A 136 1.72 -7.99 12.06
C ILE A 136 1.63 -7.77 13.57
N GLU A 137 0.41 -7.65 14.12
CA GLU A 137 0.21 -7.33 15.54
C GLU A 137 0.39 -8.55 16.46
N THR A 138 0.17 -9.77 15.97
CA THR A 138 0.17 -10.99 16.81
C THR A 138 1.24 -11.99 16.41
N GLU A 139 1.32 -12.36 15.14
CA GLU A 139 2.22 -13.44 14.71
C GLU A 139 3.66 -12.96 14.57
N LEU A 140 3.88 -11.71 14.13
CA LEU A 140 5.21 -11.14 13.99
C LEU A 140 5.94 -10.98 15.35
N PRO A 141 5.32 -10.47 16.43
CA PRO A 141 5.97 -10.41 17.75
C PRO A 141 6.29 -11.80 18.31
N ARG A 142 5.44 -12.80 18.03
CA ARG A 142 5.73 -14.21 18.39
C ARG A 142 6.97 -14.72 17.65
N ALA A 143 7.07 -14.47 16.35
CA ALA A 143 8.24 -14.84 15.56
C ALA A 143 9.52 -14.11 16.04
N ILE A 144 9.41 -12.84 16.42
CA ILE A 144 10.54 -12.10 17.03
C ILE A 144 10.95 -12.75 18.36
N GLY A 145 9.98 -13.14 19.20
CA GLY A 145 10.26 -13.85 20.45
C GLY A 145 10.95 -15.20 20.26
N THR A 146 10.59 -15.96 19.23
CA THR A 146 11.30 -17.22 18.92
C THR A 146 12.73 -16.96 18.46
N LEU A 147 12.98 -15.92 17.67
CA LEU A 147 14.33 -15.50 17.30
C LEU A 147 15.14 -15.03 18.52
N ASP A 148 14.52 -14.33 19.47
CA ASP A 148 15.17 -13.91 20.72
C ASP A 148 15.56 -15.11 21.59
N HIS A 149 14.71 -16.13 21.68
CA HIS A 149 15.05 -17.39 22.35
C HIS A 149 16.20 -18.13 21.66
N MET A 150 16.20 -18.19 20.32
CA MET A 150 17.30 -18.82 19.56
C MET A 150 18.63 -18.08 19.77
N LEU A 151 18.62 -16.74 19.71
CA LEU A 151 19.80 -15.91 19.99
C LEU A 151 20.33 -16.14 21.40
N SER A 152 19.45 -16.16 22.39
CA SER A 152 19.83 -16.40 23.80
C SER A 152 20.47 -17.77 23.99
N ALA A 153 19.93 -18.81 23.34
CA ALA A 153 20.50 -20.15 23.40
C ALA A 153 21.89 -20.22 22.74
N LEU A 154 22.06 -19.59 21.57
CA LEU A 154 23.34 -19.55 20.85
C LEU A 154 24.40 -18.76 21.65
N ASP A 155 24.03 -17.62 22.22
CA ASP A 155 24.93 -16.83 23.07
C ASP A 155 25.37 -17.65 24.30
N ALA A 156 24.47 -18.41 24.94
CA ALA A 156 24.81 -19.29 26.07
C ALA A 156 25.77 -20.43 25.67
N TYR A 157 25.61 -21.03 24.48
CA TYR A 157 26.54 -22.05 23.97
C TYR A 157 27.94 -21.49 23.70
N THR A 158 28.03 -20.29 23.13
CA THR A 158 29.34 -19.63 22.89
C THR A 158 30.04 -19.24 24.19
N ALA A 159 29.29 -18.86 25.23
CA ALA A 159 29.83 -18.54 26.55
C ALA A 159 30.39 -19.76 27.30
N VAL A 160 29.80 -20.94 27.10
CA VAL A 160 30.25 -22.21 27.73
C VAL A 160 31.40 -22.85 26.93
N GLY A 161 31.49 -22.58 25.63
CA GLY A 161 32.47 -23.14 24.71
C GLY A 161 33.77 -22.34 24.59
N THR A 162 34.49 -22.07 25.68
CA THR A 162 35.95 -21.85 25.58
C THR A 162 36.69 -22.32 26.84
N PRO A 163 36.75 -23.65 27.14
CA PRO A 163 37.88 -24.15 27.90
C PRO A 163 39.11 -23.93 27.02
N ARG A 164 39.92 -22.92 27.35
CA ARG A 164 41.31 -22.85 26.91
C ARG A 164 41.91 -24.22 27.21
N HIS A 165 42.26 -24.97 26.17
CA HIS A 165 43.14 -26.11 26.37
C HIS A 165 44.45 -25.52 26.88
N ASP A 166 44.65 -25.60 28.19
CA ASP A 166 45.93 -25.37 28.85
C ASP A 166 46.95 -26.18 28.07
N THR A 167 47.78 -25.47 27.32
CA THR A 167 48.85 -26.06 26.56
C THR A 167 49.92 -26.40 27.58
N THR A 168 49.78 -27.57 28.21
CA THR A 168 50.83 -28.18 29.01
C THR A 168 52.11 -28.20 28.17
N PRO A 169 53.23 -27.61 28.63
CA PRO A 169 54.45 -27.59 27.84
C PRO A 169 54.99 -29.02 27.76
N ARG A 170 54.76 -29.66 26.62
CA ARG A 170 55.38 -30.95 26.29
C ARG A 170 56.86 -30.70 26.09
N ARG A 171 57.65 -31.00 27.13
CA ARG A 171 59.11 -31.04 27.11
C ARG A 171 59.56 -32.05 26.06
N SER A 172 59.96 -31.55 24.89
CA SER A 172 60.58 -32.32 23.81
C SER A 172 62.08 -32.43 24.08
N VAL A 173 62.51 -33.63 24.48
CA VAL A 173 63.92 -34.04 24.49
C VAL A 173 64.15 -34.81 23.18
N ALA A 174 65.08 -34.29 22.37
CA ALA A 174 65.91 -34.92 21.34
C ALA A 174 65.34 -36.08 20.49
N ARG A 175 65.42 -35.97 19.16
CA ARG A 175 66.64 -36.26 18.38
C ARG A 175 66.39 -36.18 16.86
N SER A 176 67.39 -35.58 16.22
CA SER A 176 67.69 -35.33 14.80
C SER A 176 67.48 -36.52 13.83
N GLU A 177 66.86 -36.13 12.70
CA GLU A 177 67.16 -36.40 11.27
C GLU A 177 67.27 -37.83 10.72
N GLY A 178 66.50 -38.06 9.65
CA GLY A 178 66.63 -39.20 8.75
C GLY A 178 65.42 -39.36 7.81
N GLN A 179 65.38 -38.57 6.75
CA GLN A 179 64.54 -38.73 5.54
C GLN A 179 65.48 -38.48 4.35
N PRO A 180 65.30 -39.04 3.13
CA PRO A 180 64.04 -39.38 2.45
C PRO A 180 64.10 -40.78 1.79
N GLU A 181 63.05 -41.36 1.20
CA GLU A 181 62.48 -41.07 -0.13
C GLU A 181 61.28 -42.03 -0.32
N GLN A 182 60.20 -41.57 -0.96
CA GLN A 182 59.71 -42.11 -2.25
C GLN A 182 58.33 -41.55 -2.63
N ASP A 183 58.35 -40.88 -3.77
CA ASP A 183 57.40 -40.92 -4.90
C ASP A 183 56.04 -40.20 -4.83
N ALA A 184 56.14 -38.97 -5.35
CA ALA A 184 55.29 -38.28 -6.31
C ALA A 184 54.08 -39.02 -6.97
N GLU A 185 52.93 -38.34 -6.82
CA GLU A 185 51.73 -38.12 -7.66
C GLU A 185 51.76 -38.37 -9.19
N PRO A 186 50.62 -38.27 -9.96
CA PRO A 186 49.19 -38.02 -9.62
C PRO A 186 48.17 -38.87 -10.45
N PRO A 187 46.86 -38.55 -10.45
CA PRO A 187 46.39 -37.74 -11.59
C PRO A 187 45.38 -36.62 -11.26
N SER A 188 45.50 -35.60 -12.10
CA SER A 188 44.78 -34.33 -12.15
C SER A 188 43.32 -34.46 -12.60
N GLN A 189 42.50 -33.57 -12.05
CA GLN A 189 41.15 -33.23 -12.49
C GLN A 189 41.16 -32.61 -13.90
N ARG A 190 40.08 -32.83 -14.66
CA ARG A 190 39.61 -31.94 -15.74
C ARG A 190 38.08 -32.00 -15.79
N HIS A 191 37.42 -31.05 -15.13
CA HIS A 191 36.08 -30.60 -15.51
C HIS A 191 36.25 -29.44 -16.50
N PRO A 192 35.51 -29.40 -17.62
CA PRO A 192 35.61 -28.32 -18.58
C PRO A 192 34.80 -27.09 -18.13
N GLU A 193 35.44 -25.96 -18.39
CA GLU A 193 34.90 -24.60 -18.52
C GLU A 193 33.69 -24.60 -19.48
N SER A 194 32.61 -23.94 -19.06
CA SER A 194 31.45 -23.66 -19.91
C SER A 194 31.65 -22.29 -20.52
N ASP A 195 32.03 -22.27 -21.79
CA ASP A 195 32.11 -21.07 -22.61
C ASP A 195 30.74 -20.43 -22.82
N ALA A 196 30.84 -19.11 -22.98
CA ALA A 196 29.81 -18.19 -23.42
C ALA A 196 29.51 -18.32 -24.93
N GLU A 197 28.51 -17.53 -25.36
CA GLU A 197 28.13 -17.18 -26.75
C GLU A 197 27.30 -18.24 -27.54
N THR A 198 26.25 -17.93 -28.30
CA THR A 198 25.71 -16.65 -28.78
C THR A 198 24.33 -16.85 -29.48
N ALA A 199 23.52 -15.79 -29.42
CA ALA A 199 22.49 -15.31 -30.37
C ALA A 199 21.17 -16.03 -30.69
N GLY A 200 20.14 -15.16 -30.78
CA GLY A 200 19.06 -15.21 -31.77
C GLY A 200 17.72 -15.63 -31.16
N GLY A 201 16.70 -14.79 -30.98
CA GLY A 201 16.28 -13.61 -31.73
C GLY A 201 14.93 -13.91 -32.38
N ALA A 202 13.85 -13.26 -31.93
CA ALA A 202 12.67 -12.95 -32.74
C ALA A 202 11.62 -12.20 -31.89
N VAL A 203 11.61 -10.88 -32.06
CA VAL A 203 10.43 -10.03 -31.89
C VAL A 203 9.60 -10.14 -33.17
N PRO A 204 8.27 -10.09 -33.08
CA PRO A 204 7.51 -9.31 -34.06
C PRO A 204 6.61 -8.27 -33.38
N THR A 205 6.62 -7.10 -33.99
CA THR A 205 5.81 -5.90 -33.76
C THR A 205 4.37 -6.05 -34.29
N ASP A 206 3.44 -5.39 -33.58
CA ASP A 206 2.18 -4.66 -33.95
C ASP A 206 1.90 -4.37 -35.46
N PRO A 207 0.71 -3.87 -35.94
CA PRO A 207 -0.51 -3.36 -35.27
C PRO A 207 -1.87 -3.67 -35.97
N ALA A 208 -3.01 -3.31 -35.35
CA ALA A 208 -4.36 -3.00 -35.96
C ALA A 208 -5.48 -3.22 -34.91
N ASN A 209 -6.62 -2.53 -34.82
CA ASN A 209 -7.25 -1.37 -35.45
C ASN A 209 -8.67 -1.30 -34.82
N GLY A 210 -9.09 -0.13 -34.32
CA GLY A 210 -10.48 0.41 -34.28
C GLY A 210 -11.68 -0.36 -33.65
N PRO A 211 -12.62 0.35 -32.97
CA PRO A 211 -13.82 -0.24 -32.36
C PRO A 211 -14.98 -0.40 -33.36
N PRO A 212 -16.12 -0.98 -32.94
CA PRO A 212 -17.39 -0.45 -33.38
C PRO A 212 -18.33 -0.14 -32.20
N SER A 213 -18.88 1.07 -32.23
CA SER A 213 -20.17 1.39 -31.66
C SER A 213 -21.23 0.44 -32.21
N ASP A 214 -22.15 -0.03 -31.37
CA ASP A 214 -23.46 -0.39 -31.88
C ASP A 214 -24.57 0.13 -30.98
N ASN A 215 -25.56 0.65 -31.66
CA ASN A 215 -26.57 1.58 -31.22
C ASN A 215 -27.92 0.88 -31.38
N GLN A 216 -28.67 0.73 -30.27
CA GLN A 216 -30.14 0.63 -30.23
C GLN A 216 -30.79 -0.60 -30.92
N PRO A 217 -32.12 -0.85 -30.79
CA PRO A 217 -33.27 0.05 -30.53
C PRO A 217 -33.64 0.32 -29.06
#